data_AF-A0A831VWP0-F1
#
_entry.id   AF-A0A831VWP0-F1
#
_cell.length_a   1.000
_cell.length_b   1.000
_cell.length_c   1.000
_cell.angle_alpha   90.00
_cell.angle_beta   90.00
_cell.angle_gamma   90.00
#
_symmetry.space_group_name_H-M   'P 1'
#
loop_
_entity.id
_entity.type
_entity.pdbx_description
1 polymer ?
#
loop_
_entity_poly.entity_id
_entity_poly.type
_entity_poly.pdbx_seq_one_letter_code
_entity_poly.pdbx_strand_id
1 'polypeptide(L)'
;MAQNQNAAEALTDTAQGAVLRPGRLADPVPADAQSAPGEDVKMASVPDALSKGAVNAGGQAVAKAEADRIRPGAESDGTNAPIDDTGPEHAGSRQRTLRLMLRQCDRVLLMDFELLAMSDWPDNFTVASARRGRDLWVFSALVAAIIFLSGLTGFVPAWVAGGGFGAFVIILLLGIPVVRRIYTSEPSYLDLLMKRQRMMRDARKHVSHLEGKEGLIWQCARMTDFNPALKNARFSSLLRLSEQKALSRALSRREHVRLYLIYLLEAEKAFSQVQAAFFEGNQTAIDRGWQKAVAEPEDRT
;
A
#
# COMPACT_ATOMS: atom_id res chain seq x y z
N MET A 1 -38.21 -16.40 51.96
CA MET A 1 -37.80 -14.98 51.99
C MET A 1 -36.36 -14.90 51.49
N ALA A 2 -36.00 -13.82 50.78
CA ALA A 2 -34.77 -13.55 50.00
C ALA A 2 -34.76 -14.18 48.58
N GLN A 3 -35.46 -13.64 47.57
CA GLN A 3 -35.16 -12.48 46.69
C GLN A 3 -33.94 -12.64 45.76
N ASN A 4 -34.22 -13.18 44.55
CA ASN A 4 -33.50 -12.92 43.31
C ASN A 4 -33.88 -11.54 42.78
N GLN A 5 -33.04 -10.52 42.98
CA GLN A 5 -33.29 -9.16 42.48
C GLN A 5 -32.39 -8.75 41.29
N ASN A 6 -31.43 -9.57 40.86
CA ASN A 6 -30.43 -9.12 39.88
C ASN A 6 -30.71 -9.51 38.41
N ALA A 7 -31.88 -10.08 38.10
CA ALA A 7 -32.22 -10.49 36.73
C ALA A 7 -33.22 -9.54 36.01
N ALA A 8 -33.81 -8.58 36.74
CA ALA A 8 -34.81 -7.66 36.18
C ALA A 8 -34.24 -6.29 35.75
N GLU A 9 -33.03 -5.92 36.18
CA GLU A 9 -32.37 -4.64 35.80
C GLU A 9 -31.48 -4.75 34.56
N ALA A 10 -31.17 -5.95 34.07
CA ALA A 10 -30.28 -6.14 32.91
C ALA A 10 -31.01 -6.09 31.54
N LEU A 11 -32.35 -6.01 31.53
CA LEU A 11 -33.16 -6.01 30.31
C LEU A 11 -33.83 -4.65 29.98
N THR A 12 -33.64 -3.64 30.82
CA THR A 12 -34.22 -2.29 30.63
C THR A 12 -33.29 -1.30 29.94
N ASP A 13 -32.00 -1.63 29.74
CA ASP A 13 -31.01 -0.72 29.12
C ASP A 13 -30.81 -0.91 27.61
N THR A 14 -31.52 -1.85 26.97
CA THR A 14 -31.34 -2.18 25.55
C THR A 14 -32.51 -1.77 24.65
N ALA A 15 -33.35 -0.81 25.07
CA ALA A 15 -34.53 -0.41 24.30
C ALA A 15 -34.75 1.10 24.21
N GLN A 16 -33.72 1.90 23.90
CA GLN A 16 -33.91 3.27 23.38
C GLN A 16 -32.88 3.64 22.31
N GLY A 17 -33.36 3.81 21.07
CA GLY A 17 -32.87 4.85 20.17
C GLY A 17 -31.71 4.50 19.23
N ALA A 18 -32.00 3.73 18.18
CA ALA A 18 -31.28 3.89 16.92
C ALA A 18 -31.59 5.27 16.33
N VAL A 19 -30.65 6.22 16.43
CA VAL A 19 -30.68 7.49 15.70
C VAL A 19 -29.35 7.69 14.99
N LEU A 20 -29.41 7.70 13.66
CA LEU A 20 -28.30 8.00 12.76
C LEU A 20 -27.79 9.42 13.06
N ARG A 21 -26.48 9.57 13.33
CA ARG A 21 -25.82 10.88 13.44
C ARG A 21 -25.88 11.59 12.09
N PRO A 22 -26.59 12.73 11.95
CA PRO A 22 -26.45 13.56 10.76
C PRO A 22 -25.07 14.24 10.78
N GLY A 23 -24.48 14.35 9.58
CA GLY A 23 -23.16 14.89 9.35
C GLY A 23 -22.97 16.30 9.91
N ARG A 24 -21.74 16.56 10.37
CA ARG A 24 -21.28 17.87 10.84
C ARG A 24 -21.36 18.87 9.68
N LEU A 25 -22.09 19.97 9.87
CA LEU A 25 -22.09 21.12 8.95
C LEU A 25 -20.71 21.80 8.91
N ALA A 26 -20.37 22.34 7.75
CA ALA A 26 -19.18 23.14 7.49
C ALA A 26 -19.11 24.39 8.39
N ASP A 27 -17.88 24.75 8.80
CA ASP A 27 -17.58 25.97 9.55
C ASP A 27 -17.99 27.23 8.75
N PRO A 28 -18.57 28.26 9.40
CA PRO A 28 -18.92 29.50 8.75
C PRO A 28 -17.68 30.38 8.50
N VAL A 29 -17.60 30.92 7.27
CA VAL A 29 -16.66 31.96 6.85
C VAL A 29 -17.06 33.30 7.48
N PRO A 30 -16.14 34.07 8.09
CA PRO A 30 -16.41 35.45 8.48
C PRO A 30 -16.04 36.43 7.35
N ALA A 31 -17.05 37.16 6.86
CA ALA A 31 -16.98 38.50 6.27
C ALA A 31 -17.86 39.39 7.18
N ASP A 32 -17.61 40.64 7.55
CA ASP A 32 -16.65 41.68 7.20
C ASP A 32 -16.46 42.54 8.46
N ALA A 33 -15.29 43.15 8.64
CA ALA A 33 -15.15 44.38 9.43
C ALA A 33 -14.10 45.27 8.78
N GLN A 34 -14.58 46.21 7.95
CA GLN A 34 -13.80 47.31 7.41
C GLN A 34 -13.42 48.29 8.53
N SER A 35 -12.14 48.68 8.58
CA SER A 35 -11.66 50.05 8.82
C SER A 35 -10.16 50.12 8.50
N ALA A 36 -9.82 50.88 7.46
CA ALA A 36 -8.46 51.23 7.00
C ALA A 36 -7.83 52.32 7.92
N PRO A 37 -6.64 52.93 7.65
CA PRO A 37 -5.71 52.76 6.52
C PRO A 37 -4.20 52.75 6.89
N GLY A 38 -3.35 52.36 5.93
CA GLY A 38 -1.95 52.82 5.87
C GLY A 38 -0.88 51.75 5.62
N GLU A 39 0.07 52.09 4.75
CA GLU A 39 1.42 51.52 4.55
C GLU A 39 1.59 50.32 3.57
N ASP A 40 1.78 50.70 2.30
CA ASP A 40 2.98 50.47 1.50
C ASP A 40 3.72 49.11 1.53
N VAL A 41 3.72 48.50 0.33
CA VAL A 41 4.91 47.98 -0.41
C VAL A 41 5.18 46.47 -0.44
N LYS A 42 5.15 45.97 -1.69
CA LYS A 42 5.86 44.82 -2.34
C LYS A 42 5.35 43.40 -2.13
N MET A 43 4.60 42.93 -3.13
CA MET A 43 4.67 41.58 -3.66
C MET A 43 4.85 41.65 -5.18
N ALA A 44 6.02 41.24 -5.67
CA ALA A 44 6.23 40.94 -7.09
C ALA A 44 6.99 39.61 -7.18
N SER A 45 6.31 38.66 -7.79
CA SER A 45 6.65 37.27 -8.07
C SER A 45 7.62 37.13 -9.25
N VAL A 46 8.41 36.05 -9.24
CA VAL A 46 9.09 35.45 -10.40
C VAL A 46 9.33 33.96 -10.07
N PRO A 47 9.34 33.00 -11.02
CA PRO A 47 8.47 32.79 -12.18
C PRO A 47 7.95 31.34 -12.26
N ASP A 48 6.94 31.11 -13.10
CA ASP A 48 6.70 29.82 -13.74
C ASP A 48 7.09 29.95 -15.21
N ALA A 49 7.82 28.96 -15.73
CA ALA A 49 8.42 28.99 -17.04
C ALA A 49 8.09 27.71 -17.83
N LEU A 50 7.82 27.94 -19.12
CA LEU A 50 7.63 27.02 -20.24
C LEU A 50 6.25 26.34 -20.36
N SER A 51 5.66 26.20 -21.55
CA SER A 51 5.92 26.73 -22.90
C SER A 51 4.86 26.07 -23.79
N LYS A 52 4.02 26.84 -24.48
CA LYS A 52 3.36 26.41 -25.72
C LYS A 52 3.19 27.63 -26.64
N GLY A 53 4.15 27.79 -27.54
CA GLY A 53 4.04 28.66 -28.71
C GLY A 53 3.45 27.90 -29.89
N ALA A 54 2.45 28.50 -30.52
CA ALA A 54 1.94 28.16 -31.82
C ALA A 54 2.68 28.97 -32.90
N VAL A 55 2.89 28.40 -34.09
CA VAL A 55 2.93 29.18 -35.35
C VAL A 55 2.34 28.37 -36.50
N ASN A 56 1.54 29.08 -37.29
CA ASN A 56 0.73 28.71 -38.46
C ASN A 56 1.53 28.72 -39.78
N ALA A 57 1.07 27.93 -40.76
CA ALA A 57 0.98 28.21 -42.21
C ALA A 57 0.57 26.91 -42.93
N GLY A 58 -0.35 26.80 -43.90
CA GLY A 58 -1.24 27.68 -44.64
C GLY A 58 -1.90 26.85 -45.77
N GLY A 59 -3.00 27.34 -46.37
CA GLY A 59 -3.47 26.89 -47.70
C GLY A 59 -4.91 26.34 -47.81
N GLN A 60 -5.84 27.20 -48.26
CA GLN A 60 -6.94 27.05 -49.27
C GLN A 60 -7.54 25.66 -49.58
N ALA A 61 -8.81 25.48 -49.99
CA ALA A 61 -10.04 26.27 -50.15
C ALA A 61 -11.13 25.31 -50.72
N VAL A 62 -12.42 25.71 -50.66
CA VAL A 62 -13.60 25.20 -51.41
C VAL A 62 -14.06 23.78 -51.01
N ALA A 63 -15.34 23.38 -50.84
CA ALA A 63 -16.62 23.87 -51.33
C ALA A 63 -17.80 23.44 -50.42
N LYS A 64 -18.87 24.22 -50.57
CA LYS A 64 -20.24 24.17 -50.07
C LYS A 64 -21.04 22.95 -50.56
N ALA A 65 -21.89 22.34 -49.72
CA ALA A 65 -23.33 22.13 -49.97
C ALA A 65 -23.97 21.12 -48.98
N GLU A 66 -25.00 21.63 -48.30
CA GLU A 66 -26.11 20.94 -47.63
C GLU A 66 -27.01 20.22 -48.66
N ALA A 67 -27.53 19.02 -48.34
CA ALA A 67 -28.98 18.68 -48.40
C ALA A 67 -29.28 17.17 -48.58
N ASP A 68 -30.26 16.73 -47.77
CA ASP A 68 -31.37 15.80 -48.05
C ASP A 68 -31.18 14.26 -47.97
N ARG A 69 -31.61 13.73 -46.81
CA ARG A 69 -32.76 12.81 -46.59
C ARG A 69 -32.95 11.61 -47.56
N ILE A 70 -33.01 10.40 -46.99
CA ILE A 70 -34.12 9.41 -47.10
C ILE A 70 -33.78 8.17 -46.24
N ARG A 71 -34.76 7.74 -45.41
CA ARG A 71 -34.87 6.43 -44.73
C ARG A 71 -35.97 5.65 -45.47
N PRO A 72 -35.86 4.32 -45.67
CA PRO A 72 -36.59 3.33 -44.86
C PRO A 72 -35.64 2.18 -44.43
N GLY A 73 -35.75 1.56 -43.26
CA GLY A 73 -36.86 0.67 -42.92
C GLY A 73 -36.50 -0.78 -43.27
N ALA A 74 -35.80 -1.48 -42.38
CA ALA A 74 -35.69 -2.93 -42.39
C ALA A 74 -35.63 -3.41 -40.93
N GLU A 75 -36.81 -3.78 -40.43
CA GLU A 75 -36.98 -4.58 -39.23
C GLU A 75 -36.37 -5.95 -39.52
N SER A 76 -35.30 -6.30 -38.80
CA SER A 76 -34.89 -7.69 -38.65
C SER A 76 -35.27 -8.09 -37.24
N ASP A 77 -36.47 -8.67 -37.15
CA ASP A 77 -36.89 -9.54 -36.07
C ASP A 77 -35.91 -10.71 -35.98
N GLY A 78 -34.84 -10.50 -35.20
CA GLY A 78 -33.88 -11.50 -34.82
C GLY A 78 -34.14 -11.85 -33.37
N THR A 79 -34.98 -12.86 -33.17
CA THR A 79 -35.16 -13.57 -31.91
C THR A 79 -33.78 -13.84 -31.30
N ASN A 80 -33.42 -13.09 -30.26
CA ASN A 80 -32.30 -13.42 -29.39
C ASN A 80 -32.71 -14.64 -28.56
N ALA A 81 -32.77 -15.80 -29.21
CA ALA A 81 -32.70 -17.07 -28.52
C ALA A 81 -31.30 -17.15 -27.88
N PRO A 82 -31.19 -17.50 -26.59
CA PRO A 82 -29.90 -17.69 -25.97
C PRO A 82 -29.22 -18.86 -26.70
N ILE A 83 -28.01 -18.60 -27.20
CA ILE A 83 -27.11 -19.60 -27.78
C ILE A 83 -26.77 -20.60 -26.66
N ASP A 84 -27.58 -21.65 -26.51
CA ASP A 84 -27.30 -22.80 -25.64
C ASP A 84 -26.46 -23.84 -26.40
N ASP A 85 -25.41 -23.37 -27.08
CA ASP A 85 -24.51 -24.20 -27.89
C ASP A 85 -23.12 -24.29 -27.25
N THR A 86 -23.09 -24.44 -25.93
CA THR A 86 -21.88 -24.83 -25.21
C THR A 86 -21.85 -26.35 -25.08
N GLY A 87 -21.55 -27.04 -26.20
CA GLY A 87 -21.39 -28.49 -26.20
C GLY A 87 -20.35 -28.98 -25.16
N PRO A 88 -20.37 -30.28 -24.80
CA PRO A 88 -19.54 -30.84 -23.73
C PRO A 88 -18.03 -30.59 -23.89
N GLU A 89 -17.56 -30.44 -25.12
CA GLU A 89 -16.15 -30.12 -25.44
C GLU A 89 -15.73 -28.71 -25.00
N HIS A 90 -16.62 -27.72 -25.13
CA HIS A 90 -16.36 -26.34 -24.68
C HIS A 90 -16.38 -26.23 -23.15
N ALA A 91 -17.28 -26.97 -22.49
CA ALA A 91 -17.31 -27.04 -21.04
C ALA A 91 -16.02 -27.68 -20.48
N GLY A 92 -15.57 -28.78 -21.09
CA GLY A 92 -14.33 -29.46 -20.69
C GLY A 92 -13.07 -28.59 -20.86
N SER A 93 -12.95 -27.85 -21.96
CA SER A 93 -11.80 -26.95 -22.18
C SER A 93 -11.78 -25.78 -21.20
N ARG A 94 -12.94 -25.22 -20.86
CA ARG A 94 -13.09 -24.18 -19.83
C ARG A 94 -12.66 -24.70 -18.46
N GLN A 95 -13.12 -25.88 -18.05
CA GLN A 95 -12.74 -26.47 -16.77
C GLN A 95 -11.23 -26.77 -16.68
N ARG A 96 -10.62 -27.28 -17.74
CA ARG A 96 -9.16 -27.48 -17.81
C ARG A 96 -8.40 -26.16 -17.63
N THR A 97 -8.88 -25.09 -18.26
CA THR A 97 -8.27 -23.75 -18.15
C THR A 97 -8.34 -23.22 -16.72
N LEU A 98 -9.50 -23.34 -16.07
CA LEU A 98 -9.68 -22.93 -14.67
C LEU A 98 -8.79 -23.75 -13.71
N ARG A 99 -8.68 -25.07 -13.92
CA ARG A 99 -7.78 -25.93 -13.14
C ARG A 99 -6.32 -25.50 -13.27
N LEU A 100 -5.88 -25.16 -14.49
CA LEU A 100 -4.52 -24.66 -14.71
C LEU A 100 -4.28 -23.31 -14.02
N MET A 101 -5.25 -22.40 -14.10
CA MET A 101 -5.18 -21.09 -13.41
C MET A 101 -5.07 -21.26 -11.90
N LEU A 102 -5.90 -22.13 -11.30
CA LEU A 102 -5.87 -22.42 -9.86
C LEU A 102 -4.51 -23.00 -9.46
N ARG A 103 -3.97 -23.98 -10.20
CA ARG A 103 -2.67 -24.57 -9.89
C ARG A 103 -1.51 -23.57 -9.96
N GLN A 104 -1.56 -22.65 -10.93
CA GLN A 104 -0.54 -21.61 -11.09
C GLN A 104 -0.63 -20.55 -9.98
N CYS A 105 -1.85 -20.17 -9.60
CA CYS A 105 -2.09 -19.10 -8.63
C CYS A 105 -2.23 -19.59 -7.18
N ASP A 106 -2.14 -20.90 -6.92
CA ASP A 106 -2.27 -21.50 -5.58
C ASP A 106 -1.33 -20.86 -4.55
N ARG A 107 -0.16 -20.45 -5.02
CA ARG A 107 0.86 -19.81 -4.17
C ARG A 107 0.45 -18.47 -3.58
N VAL A 108 -0.57 -17.80 -4.12
CA VAL A 108 -1.13 -16.57 -3.54
C VAL A 108 -1.61 -16.82 -2.11
N LEU A 109 -2.13 -18.03 -1.83
CA LEU A 109 -2.61 -18.43 -0.50
C LEU A 109 -1.50 -18.57 0.54
N LEU A 110 -0.24 -18.71 0.10
CA LEU A 110 0.93 -18.82 0.98
C LEU A 110 1.53 -17.46 1.36
N MET A 111 0.86 -16.34 1.03
CA MET A 111 1.37 -15.04 1.42
C MET A 111 1.28 -14.83 2.94
N ASP A 112 2.31 -14.19 3.51
CA ASP A 112 2.31 -13.78 4.90
C ASP A 112 1.96 -12.29 4.95
N PHE A 113 0.76 -11.99 5.45
CA PHE A 113 0.26 -10.62 5.55
C PHE A 113 1.12 -9.76 6.46
N GLU A 114 1.52 -10.25 7.65
CA GLU A 114 2.25 -9.45 8.63
C GLU A 114 3.62 -9.05 8.10
N LEU A 115 4.31 -9.99 7.46
CA LEU A 115 5.63 -9.76 6.90
C LEU A 115 5.60 -8.79 5.71
N LEU A 116 4.56 -8.83 4.87
CA LEU A 116 4.40 -7.92 3.73
C LEU A 116 3.82 -6.56 4.12
N ALA A 117 2.92 -6.53 5.10
CA ALA A 117 2.31 -5.30 5.59
C ALA A 117 3.36 -4.40 6.26
N MET A 118 4.40 -5.01 6.84
CA MET A 118 5.43 -4.32 7.61
C MET A 118 4.79 -3.34 8.60
N SER A 119 3.87 -3.87 9.42
CA SER A 119 3.11 -3.15 10.44
C SER A 119 4.03 -2.38 11.38
N ASP A 120 5.11 -3.01 11.83
CA ASP A 120 6.12 -2.48 12.75
C ASP A 120 7.23 -1.62 12.10
N TRP A 121 6.97 -1.04 10.92
CA TRP A 121 7.93 -0.17 10.25
C TRP A 121 8.25 1.07 11.11
N PRO A 122 9.51 1.32 11.49
CA PRO A 122 9.84 2.45 12.34
C PRO A 122 9.57 3.75 11.61
N ASP A 123 8.75 4.58 12.22
CA ASP A 123 8.30 5.85 11.67
C ASP A 123 9.45 6.86 11.49
N ASN A 124 9.27 7.85 10.63
CA ASN A 124 10.26 8.88 10.39
C ASN A 124 10.45 9.78 11.62
N PHE A 125 9.38 9.98 12.39
CA PHE A 125 9.45 10.76 13.63
C PHE A 125 10.36 10.10 14.67
N THR A 126 10.24 8.78 14.89
CA THR A 126 11.04 8.05 15.87
C THR A 126 12.52 7.96 15.46
N VAL A 127 12.78 7.87 14.16
CA VAL A 127 14.15 7.94 13.63
C VAL A 127 14.75 9.34 13.78
N ALA A 128 13.94 10.39 13.58
CA ALA A 128 14.37 11.77 13.76
C ALA A 128 14.63 12.11 15.23
N SER A 129 13.77 11.65 16.16
CA SER A 129 13.98 11.83 17.60
C SER A 129 15.23 11.11 18.07
N ALA A 130 15.43 9.85 17.66
CA ALA A 130 16.65 9.09 17.99
C ALA A 130 17.93 9.75 17.45
N ARG A 131 17.86 10.36 16.25
CA ARG A 131 18.97 11.15 15.69
C ARG A 131 19.27 12.38 16.54
N ARG A 132 18.24 13.16 16.92
CA ARG A 132 18.41 14.35 17.77
C ARG A 132 19.02 13.99 19.13
N GLY A 133 18.55 12.91 19.77
CA GLY A 133 19.12 12.45 21.04
C GLY A 133 20.62 12.09 20.93
N ARG A 134 21.02 11.44 19.83
CA ARG A 134 22.44 11.16 19.54
C ARG A 134 23.22 12.45 19.29
N ASP A 135 22.71 13.34 18.44
CA ASP A 135 23.41 14.56 18.06
C ASP A 135 23.57 15.51 19.27
N LEU A 136 22.57 15.59 20.16
CA LEU A 136 22.65 16.31 21.45
C LEU A 136 23.70 15.71 22.38
N TRP A 137 23.80 14.38 22.45
CA TRP A 137 24.81 13.69 23.25
C TRP A 137 26.24 13.93 22.70
N VAL A 138 26.44 13.85 21.38
CA VAL A 138 27.74 14.17 20.76
C VAL A 138 28.08 15.65 20.99
N PHE A 139 27.09 16.54 20.88
CA PHE A 139 27.28 17.96 21.11
C PHE A 139 27.72 18.25 22.56
N SER A 140 27.07 17.64 23.55
CA SER A 140 27.48 17.81 24.95
C SER A 140 28.88 17.25 25.23
N ALA A 141 29.21 16.09 24.65
CA ALA A 141 30.55 15.51 24.73
C ALA A 141 31.61 16.43 24.09
N LEU A 142 31.30 17.02 22.93
CA LEU A 142 32.20 17.93 22.22
C LEU A 142 32.42 19.23 23.00
N VAL A 143 31.35 19.82 23.56
CA VAL A 143 31.47 21.02 24.41
C VAL A 143 32.32 20.73 25.65
N ALA A 144 32.08 19.60 26.33
CA ALA A 144 32.89 19.20 27.49
C ALA A 144 34.37 18.96 27.13
N ALA A 145 34.63 18.35 25.96
CA ALA A 145 35.99 18.17 25.45
C ALA A 145 36.68 19.51 25.17
N ILE A 146 36.00 20.47 24.54
CA ILE A 146 36.56 21.81 24.29
C ILE A 146 36.91 22.52 25.61
N ILE A 147 36.04 22.45 26.61
CA ILE A 147 36.30 23.03 27.94
C ILE A 147 37.54 22.39 28.58
N PHE A 148 37.64 21.05 28.52
CA PHE A 148 38.79 20.33 29.04
C PHE A 148 40.11 20.70 28.32
N LEU A 149 40.10 20.74 26.98
CA LEU A 149 41.27 21.13 26.18
C LEU A 149 41.70 22.58 26.46
N SER A 150 40.73 23.50 26.59
CA SER A 150 41.01 24.90 26.95
C SER A 150 41.64 25.03 28.34
N GLY A 151 41.21 24.18 29.29
CA GLY A 151 41.82 24.05 30.61
C GLY A 151 43.27 23.56 30.58
N LEU A 152 43.60 22.61 29.71
CA LEU A 152 44.99 22.13 29.53
C LEU A 152 45.92 23.21 28.98
N THR A 153 45.40 24.11 28.15
CA THR A 153 46.17 25.25 27.60
C THR A 153 46.37 26.40 28.59
N GLY A 154 45.83 26.30 29.82
CA GLY A 154 45.96 27.33 30.85
C GLY A 154 45.06 28.55 30.65
N PHE A 155 44.13 28.49 29.68
CA PHE A 155 43.21 29.59 29.37
C PHE A 155 42.04 29.69 30.37
N VAL A 156 41.79 28.62 31.13
CA VAL A 156 40.64 28.47 32.04
C VAL A 156 41.11 27.98 33.42
N PRO A 157 40.53 28.46 34.54
CA PRO A 157 40.89 28.00 35.88
C PRO A 157 40.80 26.48 36.09
N ALA A 158 41.71 25.93 36.90
CA ALA A 158 41.86 24.48 37.11
C ALA A 158 40.58 23.77 37.63
N TRP A 159 39.76 24.45 38.44
CA TRP A 159 38.50 23.89 38.94
C TRP A 159 37.45 23.70 37.83
N VAL A 160 37.42 24.59 36.84
CA VAL A 160 36.55 24.48 35.65
C VAL A 160 37.08 23.41 34.70
N ALA A 161 38.40 23.32 34.53
CA ALA A 161 39.05 22.28 33.75
C ALA A 161 38.76 20.87 34.31
N GLY A 162 38.87 20.70 35.63
CA GLY A 162 38.54 19.45 36.32
C GLY A 162 37.04 19.10 36.25
N GLY A 163 36.16 20.10 36.37
CA GLY A 163 34.71 19.92 36.18
C GLY A 163 34.35 19.49 34.76
N GLY A 164 34.97 20.11 33.75
CA GLY A 164 34.81 19.74 32.34
C GLY A 164 35.28 18.31 32.04
N PHE A 165 36.40 17.89 32.64
CA PHE A 165 36.89 16.51 32.54
C PHE A 165 35.92 15.49 33.17
N GLY A 166 35.41 15.77 34.37
CA GLY A 166 34.43 14.90 35.04
C GLY A 166 33.13 14.78 34.24
N ALA A 167 32.60 15.91 33.75
CA ALA A 167 31.43 15.91 32.88
C ALA A 167 31.67 15.13 31.58
N PHE A 168 32.83 15.30 30.95
CA PHE A 168 33.22 14.57 29.75
C PHE A 168 33.21 13.06 29.96
N VAL A 169 33.82 12.56 31.04
CA VAL A 169 33.88 11.12 31.35
C VAL A 169 32.48 10.55 31.64
N ILE A 170 31.64 11.28 32.38
CA ILE A 170 30.26 10.86 32.67
C ILE A 170 29.43 10.79 31.37
N ILE A 171 29.54 11.81 30.50
CA ILE A 171 28.87 11.82 29.20
C ILE A 171 29.35 10.66 28.32
N LEU A 172 30.65 10.36 28.34
CA LEU A 172 31.23 9.24 27.59
C LEU A 172 30.66 7.89 28.05
N LEU A 173 30.53 7.67 29.36
CA LEU A 173 29.93 6.46 29.95
C LEU A 173 28.46 6.32 29.55
N LEU A 174 27.70 7.42 29.51
CA LEU A 174 26.32 7.43 29.01
C LEU A 174 26.20 7.10 27.51
N GLY A 175 27.29 7.22 26.76
CA GLY A 175 27.38 6.81 25.35
C GLY A 175 27.49 5.30 25.15
N ILE A 176 27.89 4.55 26.19
CA ILE A 176 28.02 3.10 26.09
C ILE A 176 26.61 2.49 26.03
N PRO A 177 26.27 1.71 24.99
CA PRO A 177 24.91 1.22 24.77
C PRO A 177 24.40 0.34 25.93
N VAL A 178 25.31 -0.34 26.65
CA VAL A 178 24.98 -1.17 27.82
C VAL A 178 24.48 -0.31 28.98
N VAL A 179 25.20 0.75 29.33
CA VAL A 179 24.83 1.69 30.41
C VAL A 179 23.58 2.48 30.02
N ARG A 180 23.52 2.92 28.76
CA ARG A 180 22.35 3.62 28.23
C ARG A 180 21.10 2.75 28.24
N ARG A 181 21.18 1.46 27.92
CA ARG A 181 20.02 0.55 27.90
C ARG A 181 19.39 0.33 29.28
N ILE A 182 20.16 0.52 30.35
CA ILE A 182 19.69 0.43 31.74
C ILE A 182 18.97 1.71 32.16
N TYR A 183 19.39 2.86 31.61
CA TYR A 183 18.85 4.18 31.97
C TYR A 183 17.80 4.71 30.99
N THR A 184 17.80 4.25 29.74
CA THR A 184 16.92 4.71 28.66
C THR A 184 16.48 3.53 27.81
N SER A 185 15.16 3.28 27.72
CA SER A 185 14.58 2.23 26.88
C SER A 185 14.46 2.64 25.41
N GLU A 186 14.97 3.80 25.02
CA GLU A 186 14.83 4.30 23.66
C GLU A 186 15.71 3.51 22.68
N PRO A 187 15.15 3.01 21.56
CA PRO A 187 15.92 2.30 20.56
C PRO A 187 16.98 3.22 19.94
N SER A 188 18.19 2.71 19.75
CA SER A 188 19.26 3.47 19.10
C SER A 188 18.90 3.77 17.65
N TYR A 189 19.40 4.91 17.12
CA TYR A 189 19.24 5.27 15.71
C TYR A 189 19.74 4.15 14.78
N LEU A 190 20.86 3.51 15.10
CA LEU A 190 21.40 2.39 14.31
C LEU A 190 20.49 1.16 14.40
N ASP A 191 19.88 0.89 15.55
CA ASP A 191 18.95 -0.23 15.71
C ASP A 191 17.71 -0.03 14.85
N LEU A 192 17.18 1.20 14.78
CA LEU A 192 16.06 1.55 13.90
C LEU A 192 16.42 1.37 12.43
N LEU A 193 17.61 1.80 12.01
CA LEU A 193 18.08 1.59 10.63
C LEU A 193 18.29 0.11 10.31
N MET A 194 18.91 -0.64 11.21
CA MET A 194 19.09 -2.09 11.06
C MET A 194 17.74 -2.80 11.01
N LYS A 195 16.76 -2.40 11.83
CA LYS A 195 15.39 -2.91 11.80
C LYS A 195 14.73 -2.66 10.43
N ARG A 196 14.80 -1.43 9.89
CA ARG A 196 14.29 -1.11 8.53
C ARG A 196 14.92 -2.01 7.47
N GLN A 197 16.23 -2.16 7.51
CA GLN A 197 16.95 -2.98 6.52
C GLN A 197 16.62 -4.47 6.64
N ARG A 198 16.49 -4.99 7.86
CA ARG A 198 16.10 -6.40 8.10
C ARG A 198 14.70 -6.65 7.55
N MET A 199 13.71 -5.85 7.93
CA MET A 199 12.33 -6.01 7.42
C MET A 199 12.24 -5.91 5.90
N MET A 200 12.96 -4.98 5.26
CA MET A 200 13.02 -4.90 3.79
C MET A 200 13.71 -6.12 3.15
N ARG A 201 14.69 -6.73 3.82
CA ARG A 201 15.35 -7.94 3.32
C ARG A 201 14.44 -9.15 3.46
N ASP A 202 13.76 -9.27 4.59
CA ASP A 202 12.85 -10.36 4.88
C ASP A 202 11.64 -10.32 3.93
N ALA A 203 11.04 -9.14 3.73
CA ALA A 203 9.99 -8.93 2.73
C ALA A 203 10.44 -9.32 1.33
N ARG A 204 11.62 -8.86 0.88
CA ARG A 204 12.14 -9.24 -0.45
C ARG A 204 12.41 -10.73 -0.60
N LYS A 205 12.91 -11.38 0.45
CA LYS A 205 13.14 -12.82 0.47
C LYS A 205 11.81 -13.57 0.37
N HIS A 206 10.79 -13.14 1.11
CA HIS A 206 9.45 -13.71 1.01
C HIS A 206 8.86 -13.53 -0.39
N VAL A 207 8.93 -12.32 -0.94
CA VAL A 207 8.46 -12.08 -2.32
C VAL A 207 9.23 -12.93 -3.34
N SER A 208 10.54 -13.10 -3.18
CA SER A 208 11.30 -14.00 -4.06
C SER A 208 10.85 -15.46 -3.94
N HIS A 209 10.45 -15.88 -2.74
CA HIS A 209 9.93 -17.22 -2.51
C HIS A 209 8.56 -17.37 -3.17
N LEU A 210 7.67 -16.38 -3.01
CA LEU A 210 6.34 -16.36 -3.62
C LEU A 210 6.40 -16.32 -5.16
N GLU A 211 7.17 -15.40 -5.75
CA GLU A 211 7.27 -15.29 -7.21
C GLU A 211 7.87 -16.53 -7.87
N GLY A 212 8.81 -17.21 -7.19
CA GLY A 212 9.46 -18.40 -7.73
C GLY A 212 10.20 -18.14 -9.05
N LYS A 213 10.18 -19.12 -9.96
CA LYS A 213 10.87 -19.07 -11.26
C LYS A 213 10.04 -18.43 -12.37
N GLU A 214 8.71 -18.44 -12.22
CA GLU A 214 7.76 -18.17 -13.29
C GLU A 214 7.07 -16.80 -13.15
N GLY A 215 7.09 -16.20 -11.95
CA GLY A 215 6.47 -14.90 -11.69
C GLY A 215 4.98 -15.05 -11.35
N LEU A 216 4.66 -15.10 -10.05
CA LEU A 216 3.31 -15.33 -9.54
C LEU A 216 2.34 -14.26 -10.03
N ILE A 217 2.72 -12.98 -9.88
CA ILE A 217 1.88 -11.85 -10.29
C ILE A 217 1.53 -11.92 -11.79
N TRP A 218 2.48 -12.28 -12.65
CA TRP A 218 2.22 -12.43 -14.08
C TRP A 218 1.23 -13.56 -14.39
N GLN A 219 1.26 -14.66 -13.63
CA GLN A 219 0.28 -15.74 -13.76
C GLN A 219 -1.11 -15.31 -13.27
N CYS A 220 -1.17 -14.63 -12.12
CA CYS A 220 -2.42 -14.11 -11.56
C CYS A 220 -3.11 -13.07 -12.46
N ALA A 221 -2.35 -12.41 -13.35
CA ALA A 221 -2.91 -11.51 -14.36
C ALA A 221 -3.94 -12.18 -15.28
N ARG A 222 -3.92 -13.52 -15.42
CA ARG A 222 -4.91 -14.26 -16.21
C ARG A 222 -6.29 -14.33 -15.55
N MET A 223 -6.38 -14.06 -14.24
CA MET A 223 -7.65 -14.09 -13.49
C MET A 223 -8.40 -12.75 -13.54
N THR A 224 -7.97 -11.81 -14.39
CA THR A 224 -8.61 -10.49 -14.54
C THR A 224 -10.08 -10.56 -14.93
N ASP A 225 -10.51 -11.65 -15.57
CA ASP A 225 -11.91 -11.86 -15.97
C ASP A 225 -12.85 -11.97 -14.76
N PHE A 226 -12.34 -12.48 -13.62
CA PHE A 226 -13.09 -12.62 -12.38
C PHE A 226 -13.00 -11.35 -11.52
N ASN A 227 -11.82 -10.73 -11.45
CA ASN A 227 -11.63 -9.46 -10.76
C ASN A 227 -10.91 -8.43 -11.64
N PRO A 228 -11.63 -7.42 -12.17
CA PRO A 228 -11.04 -6.40 -13.04
C PRO A 228 -10.07 -5.46 -12.31
N ALA A 229 -10.05 -5.45 -10.97
CA ALA A 229 -9.11 -4.65 -10.19
C ALA A 229 -7.64 -5.00 -10.49
N LEU A 230 -7.37 -6.24 -10.88
CA LEU A 230 -6.03 -6.72 -11.26
C LEU A 230 -5.47 -6.01 -12.50
N LYS A 231 -6.33 -5.48 -13.38
CA LYS A 231 -5.95 -4.77 -14.61
C LYS A 231 -5.62 -3.29 -14.38
N ASN A 232 -5.75 -2.79 -13.15
CA ASN A 232 -5.53 -1.38 -12.87
C ASN A 232 -4.11 -0.93 -13.24
N ALA A 233 -3.98 0.25 -13.86
CA ALA A 233 -2.71 0.77 -14.38
C ALA A 233 -1.61 0.86 -13.30
N ARG A 234 -1.99 1.02 -12.03
CA ARG A 234 -1.06 1.02 -10.88
C ARG A 234 -0.23 -0.27 -10.78
N PHE A 235 -0.79 -1.39 -11.20
CA PHE A 235 -0.13 -2.71 -11.14
C PHE A 235 0.66 -3.06 -12.41
N SER A 236 0.50 -2.30 -13.49
CA SER A 236 1.18 -2.56 -14.78
C SER A 236 2.71 -2.65 -14.64
N SER A 237 3.30 -1.77 -13.83
CA SER A 237 4.73 -1.78 -13.55
C SER A 237 5.17 -3.04 -12.80
N LEU A 238 4.39 -3.48 -11.79
CA LEU A 238 4.65 -4.72 -11.06
C LEU A 238 4.52 -5.95 -11.96
N LEU A 239 3.51 -5.97 -12.84
CA LEU A 239 3.30 -7.03 -13.82
C LEU A 239 4.50 -7.19 -14.76
N ARG A 240 4.96 -6.07 -15.34
CA ARG A 240 6.14 -6.07 -16.22
C ARG A 240 7.41 -6.51 -15.48
N LEU A 241 7.57 -6.13 -14.22
CA LEU A 241 8.72 -6.54 -13.39
C LEU A 241 8.65 -8.03 -13.00
N SER A 242 7.45 -8.58 -12.77
CA SER A 242 7.22 -10.00 -12.52
C SER A 242 7.53 -10.83 -13.77
N GLU A 243 7.08 -10.39 -14.94
CA GLU A 243 7.40 -10.99 -16.24
C GLU A 243 8.92 -11.06 -16.48
N GLN A 244 9.63 -9.98 -16.15
CA GLN A 244 11.09 -9.89 -16.25
C GLN A 244 11.84 -10.62 -15.11
N LYS A 245 11.12 -11.24 -14.16
CA LYS A 245 11.69 -11.98 -13.01
C LYS A 245 12.62 -11.12 -12.14
N ALA A 246 12.43 -9.80 -12.17
CA ALA A 246 13.26 -8.83 -11.46
C ALA A 246 12.51 -8.18 -10.28
N LEU A 247 11.26 -8.60 -10.01
CA LEU A 247 10.38 -7.98 -9.02
C LEU A 247 10.99 -7.87 -7.63
N SER A 248 11.52 -8.98 -7.09
CA SER A 248 12.13 -9.02 -5.75
C SER A 248 13.32 -8.07 -5.59
N ARG A 249 14.06 -7.79 -6.69
CA ARG A 249 15.18 -6.84 -6.70
C ARG A 249 14.71 -5.39 -6.83
N ALA A 250 13.64 -5.16 -7.60
CA ALA A 250 13.06 -3.84 -7.80
C ALA A 250 12.29 -3.29 -6.59
N LEU A 251 11.87 -4.17 -5.66
CA LEU A 251 11.20 -3.84 -4.40
C LEU A 251 12.15 -3.22 -3.37
N SER A 252 12.64 -2.01 -3.66
CA SER A 252 13.55 -1.26 -2.78
C SER A 252 12.84 -0.34 -1.77
N ARG A 253 11.60 0.06 -2.07
CA ARG A 253 10.81 1.00 -1.26
C ARG A 253 9.64 0.28 -0.61
N ARG A 254 9.26 0.74 0.60
CA ARG A 254 8.08 0.26 1.34
C ARG A 254 6.80 0.36 0.50
N GLU A 255 6.64 1.46 -0.22
CA GLU A 255 5.48 1.73 -1.07
C GLU A 255 5.25 0.62 -2.10
N HIS A 256 6.32 0.14 -2.74
CA HIS A 256 6.22 -0.92 -3.73
C HIS A 256 5.87 -2.28 -3.10
N VAL A 257 6.38 -2.57 -1.90
CA VAL A 257 6.01 -3.80 -1.17
C VAL A 257 4.54 -3.73 -0.73
N ARG A 258 4.06 -2.57 -0.29
CA ARG A 258 2.64 -2.38 0.05
C ARG A 258 1.75 -2.52 -1.19
N LEU A 259 2.18 -1.97 -2.32
CA LEU A 259 1.46 -2.13 -3.60
C LEU A 259 1.41 -3.61 -4.03
N TYR A 260 2.50 -4.34 -3.83
CA TYR A 260 2.57 -5.79 -4.05
C TYR A 260 1.58 -6.55 -3.15
N LEU A 261 1.52 -6.22 -1.85
CA LEU A 261 0.55 -6.80 -0.92
C LEU A 261 -0.90 -6.55 -1.36
N ILE A 262 -1.23 -5.31 -1.75
CA ILE A 262 -2.57 -4.97 -2.22
C ILE A 262 -2.93 -5.80 -3.45
N TYR A 263 -1.99 -5.97 -4.39
CA TYR A 263 -2.21 -6.83 -5.55
C TYR A 263 -2.48 -8.28 -5.16
N LEU A 264 -1.71 -8.85 -4.24
CA LEU A 264 -1.93 -10.23 -3.77
C LEU A 264 -3.27 -10.40 -3.08
N LEU A 265 -3.73 -9.43 -2.29
CA LEU A 265 -5.06 -9.47 -1.66
C LEU A 265 -6.18 -9.46 -2.71
N GLU A 266 -6.06 -8.64 -3.75
CA GLU A 266 -7.01 -8.63 -4.88
C GLU A 266 -6.94 -9.95 -5.68
N ALA A 267 -5.76 -10.54 -5.79
CA ALA A 267 -5.55 -11.82 -6.46
C ALA A 267 -6.13 -12.99 -5.64
N GLU A 268 -6.04 -12.96 -4.31
CA GLU A 268 -6.66 -13.94 -3.41
C GLU A 268 -8.19 -13.90 -3.55
N LYS A 269 -8.76 -12.69 -3.58
CA LYS A 269 -10.20 -12.52 -3.85
C LYS A 269 -10.58 -13.10 -5.21
N ALA A 270 -9.81 -12.80 -6.25
CA ALA A 270 -10.03 -13.36 -7.58
C ALA A 270 -9.89 -14.89 -7.60
N PHE A 271 -8.93 -15.44 -6.84
CA PHE A 271 -8.73 -16.89 -6.71
C PHE A 271 -9.96 -17.57 -6.11
N SER A 272 -10.54 -17.02 -5.04
CA SER A 272 -11.76 -17.57 -4.44
C SER A 272 -12.95 -17.56 -5.41
N GLN A 273 -13.05 -16.53 -6.27
CA GLN A 273 -14.09 -16.44 -7.30
C GLN A 273 -13.87 -17.47 -8.42
N VAL A 274 -12.62 -17.66 -8.87
CA VAL A 274 -12.26 -18.70 -9.84
C VAL A 274 -12.58 -20.08 -9.28
N GLN A 275 -12.28 -20.32 -8.00
CA GLN A 275 -12.57 -21.57 -7.32
C GLN A 275 -14.09 -21.84 -7.23
N ALA A 276 -14.88 -20.82 -6.88
CA ALA A 276 -16.35 -20.93 -6.88
C ALA A 276 -16.89 -21.25 -8.29
N ALA A 277 -16.41 -20.54 -9.31
CA ALA A 277 -16.82 -20.77 -10.70
C ALA A 277 -16.39 -22.15 -11.23
N PHE A 278 -15.25 -22.67 -10.77
CA PHE A 278 -14.81 -24.03 -11.08
C PHE A 278 -15.76 -25.07 -10.48
N PHE A 279 -16.17 -24.91 -9.22
CA PHE A 279 -17.10 -25.84 -8.58
C PHE A 279 -18.51 -25.77 -9.20
N GLU A 280 -19.02 -24.58 -9.49
CA GLU A 280 -20.30 -24.40 -10.19
C GLU A 280 -20.26 -25.02 -11.60
N GLY A 281 -19.17 -24.79 -12.34
CA GLY A 281 -18.94 -25.42 -13.64
C GLY A 281 -18.88 -26.95 -13.57
N ASN A 282 -18.34 -27.50 -12.48
CA ASN A 282 -18.29 -28.94 -12.26
C ASN A 282 -19.67 -29.51 -11.88
N GLN A 283 -20.43 -28.83 -11.02
CA GLN A 283 -21.80 -29.22 -10.66
C GLN A 283 -22.73 -29.21 -11.89
N THR A 284 -22.69 -28.14 -12.68
CA THR A 284 -23.49 -28.06 -13.92
C THR A 284 -23.13 -29.14 -14.94
N ALA A 285 -21.86 -29.55 -15.02
CA ALA A 285 -21.43 -30.67 -15.85
C ALA A 285 -21.98 -32.02 -15.33
N ILE A 286 -22.06 -32.21 -14.01
CA ILE A 286 -22.66 -33.40 -13.39
C ILE A 286 -24.16 -33.44 -13.67
N ASP A 287 -24.87 -32.32 -13.47
CA ASP A 287 -26.33 -32.22 -13.67
C ASP A 287 -26.73 -32.50 -15.13
N ARG A 288 -25.90 -32.07 -16.08
CA ARG A 288 -26.08 -32.31 -17.53
C ARG A 288 -25.55 -33.68 -17.98
N GLY A 289 -24.94 -34.47 -17.10
CA GLY A 289 -24.39 -35.79 -17.40
C GLY A 289 -23.12 -35.79 -18.27
N TRP A 290 -22.39 -34.68 -18.33
CA TRP A 290 -21.18 -34.53 -19.15
C TRP A 290 -19.95 -35.12 -18.46
N GLN A 291 -19.87 -36.45 -18.37
CA GLN A 291 -18.77 -37.16 -17.70
C GLN A 291 -17.37 -36.77 -18.18
N LYS A 292 -17.21 -36.44 -19.48
CA LYS A 292 -15.93 -35.99 -20.04
C LYS A 292 -15.49 -34.60 -19.55
N ALA A 293 -16.43 -33.77 -19.13
CA ALA A 293 -16.15 -32.43 -18.64
C ALA A 293 -15.84 -32.43 -17.14
N VAL A 294 -16.41 -33.36 -16.35
CA VAL A 294 -16.20 -33.44 -14.90
C VAL A 294 -14.72 -33.64 -14.57
N ALA A 295 -14.19 -32.77 -13.71
CA ALA A 295 -12.83 -32.91 -13.21
C ALA A 295 -12.80 -33.97 -12.09
N GLU A 296 -12.08 -35.08 -12.32
CA GLU A 296 -11.82 -36.05 -11.26
C GLU A 296 -10.83 -35.47 -10.22
N PRO A 297 -11.11 -35.63 -8.92
CA PRO A 297 -10.15 -35.30 -7.87
C PRO A 297 -8.92 -36.20 -8.01
N GLU A 298 -7.72 -35.63 -8.01
CA GLU A 298 -6.48 -36.41 -8.02
C GLU A 298 -6.40 -37.30 -6.77
N ASP A 299 -6.11 -38.58 -6.98
CA ASP A 299 -5.73 -39.50 -5.91
C ASP A 299 -4.48 -38.94 -5.21
N ARG A 300 -4.62 -38.68 -3.92
CA ARG A 300 -3.49 -38.27 -3.07
C ARG A 300 -2.61 -39.49 -2.82
N THR A 301 -1.63 -39.73 -3.70
CA THR A 301 -0.50 -40.65 -3.47
C THR A 301 0.75 -39.91 -3.07
#